data_AF-G0NDM8-F1
#
_entry.id   AF-G0NDM8-F1
#
_cell.length_a   1.000
_cell.length_b   1.000
_cell.length_c   1.000
_cell.angle_alpha   90.00
_cell.angle_beta   90.00
_cell.angle_gamma   90.00
#
_symmetry.space_group_name_H-M   'P 1'
#
loop_
_entity.id
_entity.type
_entity.pdbx_description
1 polymer ?
#
loop_
_entity_poly.entity_id
_entity_poly.type
_entity_poly.pdbx_seq_one_letter_code
_entity_poly.pdbx_strand_id
1 'polypeptide(L)'
;MSAAADLEKKAYKLLKAQDVTDFIWGFNPSSVVEVQRHKLVIRAKVEDLKMDRMNGVGVSTHTLSFLGHLVSKTVYQLQPTRIEADKKKVVQNHLTYTHLNDPSPGEEVFIIGTVLHSQNGIHQLQFCVESDPKKNVIFGTGSSSIAAFPPKPSVTASSTRETVKEKNSRDGYSQTEAPTLLPSGHATSSSSAAPRPTATTSQPEPAKTPAATSLAVSSSQAGRPSILRRPGTNGSPAAKRRRVSFAENGGSEKKTYMIVGIRQRQTANSKEFEKMMKEMGVSPANVSIEALPVTRRRCFVVYFTATTPEECSKVDNFIENRRWHEFLNVVYLCSEESKPFVWKAMPIPTIIESLFLSQRMVQNPQEDHDLEAQLMDKQFLRLATSDASLKEEVLSGLNSKGKALFKKQIESHTPK
;
A
#
# COMPACT_ATOMS: atom_id res chain seq x y z
N MET A 1 -31.42 19.52 17.30
CA MET A 1 -30.50 19.24 16.18
C MET A 1 -31.09 18.10 15.37
N SER A 2 -31.07 18.16 14.04
CA SER A 2 -31.65 17.09 13.21
C SER A 2 -30.77 15.83 13.31
N ALA A 3 -31.39 14.64 13.30
CA ALA A 3 -30.65 13.37 13.31
C ALA A 3 -29.66 13.24 12.14
N ALA A 4 -29.90 13.96 11.03
CA ALA A 4 -28.99 14.06 9.90
C ALA A 4 -27.68 14.79 10.25
N ALA A 5 -27.75 15.92 10.96
CA ALA A 5 -26.56 16.68 11.36
C ALA A 5 -25.64 15.88 12.29
N ASP A 6 -26.22 15.02 13.14
CA ASP A 6 -25.44 14.14 14.00
C ASP A 6 -24.72 13.03 13.21
N LEU A 7 -25.34 12.52 12.14
CA LEU A 7 -24.73 11.53 11.24
C LEU A 7 -23.62 12.15 10.38
N GLU A 8 -23.81 13.36 9.86
CA GLU A 8 -22.78 14.12 9.13
C GLU A 8 -21.52 14.33 9.99
N LYS A 9 -21.71 14.76 11.24
CA LYS A 9 -20.60 14.95 12.18
C LYS A 9 -19.87 13.64 12.51
N LYS A 10 -20.60 12.53 12.61
CA LYS A 10 -20.00 11.19 12.80
C LYS A 10 -19.24 10.73 11.55
N ALA A 11 -19.81 10.92 10.37
CA ALA A 11 -19.18 10.56 9.09
C ALA A 11 -17.85 11.32 8.90
N TYR A 12 -17.86 12.63 9.14
CA TYR A 12 -16.66 13.46 9.09
C TYR A 12 -15.57 12.97 10.05
N LYS A 13 -15.92 12.67 11.31
CA LYS A 13 -14.97 12.14 12.29
C LYS A 13 -14.38 10.79 11.86
N LEU A 14 -15.19 9.89 11.31
CA LEU A 14 -14.73 8.58 10.85
C LEU A 14 -13.81 8.67 9.64
N LEU A 15 -14.14 9.52 8.66
CA LEU A 15 -13.29 9.76 7.49
C LEU A 15 -11.95 10.36 7.90
N LYS A 16 -11.96 11.34 8.81
CA LYS A 16 -10.73 11.95 9.34
C LYS A 16 -9.87 10.95 10.12
N ALA A 17 -10.47 10.04 10.88
CA ALA A 17 -9.76 8.99 11.61
C ALA A 17 -9.21 7.88 10.70
N GLN A 18 -9.57 7.87 9.42
CA GLN A 18 -9.07 6.95 8.40
C GLN A 18 -8.25 7.70 7.33
N ASP A 19 -7.65 8.82 7.73
CA ASP A 19 -6.65 9.55 6.96
C ASP A 19 -7.14 10.00 5.57
N VAL A 20 -8.43 10.37 5.45
CA VAL A 20 -8.97 10.95 4.19
C VAL A 20 -8.20 12.17 3.71
N THR A 21 -7.53 12.89 4.63
CA THR A 21 -6.69 14.06 4.35
C THR A 21 -5.44 13.72 3.54
N ASP A 22 -5.00 12.46 3.58
CA ASP A 22 -3.88 11.99 2.74
C ASP A 22 -4.27 11.94 1.26
N PHE A 23 -5.58 11.92 0.97
CA PHE A 23 -6.14 11.87 -0.38
C PHE A 23 -6.84 13.17 -0.80
N ILE A 24 -7.32 13.96 0.17
CA ILE A 24 -8.05 15.22 -0.05
C ILE A 24 -7.50 16.28 0.92
N TRP A 25 -6.57 17.13 0.46
CA TRP A 25 -5.90 18.11 1.32
C TRP A 25 -6.86 19.13 1.94
N GLY A 26 -7.87 19.56 1.17
CA GLY A 26 -8.89 20.52 1.60
C GLY A 26 -10.06 19.93 2.40
N PHE A 27 -9.98 18.66 2.84
CA PHE A 27 -11.12 17.98 3.46
C PHE A 27 -11.59 18.64 4.76
N ASN A 28 -12.85 19.03 4.80
CA ASN A 28 -13.45 19.75 5.93
C ASN A 28 -14.90 19.27 6.19
N PRO A 29 -15.58 19.71 7.26
CA PRO A 29 -16.94 19.25 7.54
C PRO A 29 -17.95 19.51 6.41
N SER A 30 -17.78 20.59 5.64
CA SER A 30 -18.64 20.89 4.49
C SER A 30 -18.34 20.04 3.25
N SER A 31 -17.29 19.22 3.27
CA SER A 31 -17.03 18.21 2.24
C SER A 31 -18.01 17.04 2.34
N VAL A 32 -18.66 16.82 3.49
CA VAL A 32 -19.73 15.83 3.63
C VAL A 32 -21.04 16.48 3.18
N VAL A 33 -21.57 16.04 2.04
CA VAL A 33 -22.73 16.68 1.39
C VAL A 33 -24.03 16.02 1.80
N GLU A 34 -24.03 14.69 1.89
CA GLU A 34 -25.24 13.92 2.14
C GLU A 34 -24.89 12.67 2.94
N VAL A 35 -25.63 12.43 4.03
CA VAL A 35 -25.53 11.19 4.80
C VAL A 35 -26.92 10.60 5.00
N GLN A 36 -27.12 9.41 4.44
CA GLN A 36 -28.30 8.61 4.66
C GLN A 36 -27.91 7.27 5.29
N ARG A 37 -28.93 6.47 5.64
CA ARG A 37 -28.72 5.15 6.24
C ARG A 37 -27.79 4.27 5.40
N HIS A 38 -27.88 4.26 4.08
CA HIS A 38 -27.06 3.37 3.22
C HIS A 38 -26.26 4.12 2.15
N LYS A 39 -26.08 5.43 2.31
CA LYS A 39 -25.44 6.29 1.32
C LYS A 39 -24.66 7.39 2.03
N LEU A 40 -23.44 7.65 1.56
CA LEU A 40 -22.61 8.79 1.96
C LEU A 40 -22.09 9.45 0.69
N VAL A 41 -22.23 10.76 0.60
CA VAL A 41 -21.70 11.57 -0.49
C VAL A 41 -20.72 12.57 0.09
N ILE A 42 -19.50 12.55 -0.43
CA ILE A 42 -18.52 13.61 -0.18
C ILE A 42 -18.21 14.35 -1.48
N ARG A 43 -17.87 15.63 -1.36
CA ARG A 43 -17.39 16.47 -2.45
C ARG A 43 -15.93 16.85 -2.23
N ALA A 44 -15.19 16.96 -3.33
CA ALA A 44 -13.85 17.50 -3.35
C ALA A 44 -13.59 18.22 -4.67
N LYS A 45 -12.75 19.25 -4.66
CA LYS A 45 -12.22 19.82 -5.89
C LYS A 45 -11.11 18.93 -6.41
N VAL A 46 -10.96 18.86 -7.73
CA VAL A 46 -9.88 18.10 -8.37
C VAL A 46 -8.51 18.57 -7.90
N GLU A 47 -8.31 19.88 -7.67
CA GLU A 47 -7.04 20.42 -7.13
C GLU A 47 -6.71 19.93 -5.72
N ASP A 48 -7.73 19.63 -4.90
CA ASP A 48 -7.53 19.17 -3.52
C ASP A 48 -7.19 17.68 -3.45
N LEU A 49 -7.41 16.94 -4.55
CA LEU A 49 -7.14 15.52 -4.60
C LEU A 49 -5.67 15.25 -4.80
N LYS A 50 -5.17 14.22 -4.11
CA LYS A 50 -3.81 13.73 -4.31
C LYS A 50 -3.59 13.34 -5.78
N MET A 51 -2.85 14.18 -6.49
CA MET A 51 -2.41 13.94 -7.86
C MET A 51 -1.32 12.87 -7.82
N ASP A 52 -1.61 11.72 -8.41
CA ASP A 52 -0.76 10.53 -8.24
C ASP A 52 -0.58 9.74 -9.55
N ARG A 53 -0.75 10.42 -10.69
CA ARG A 53 -0.55 9.83 -12.02
C ARG A 53 0.93 9.87 -12.38
N MET A 54 1.50 8.71 -12.72
CA MET A 54 2.89 8.61 -13.17
C MET A 54 3.15 9.30 -14.53
N ASN A 55 2.09 9.59 -15.32
CA ASN A 55 2.22 10.00 -16.73
C ASN A 55 1.54 11.35 -17.07
N GLY A 56 1.26 12.23 -16.09
CA GLY A 56 0.79 13.59 -16.37
C GLY A 56 -0.35 14.13 -15.50
N VAL A 57 -1.04 15.15 -16.03
CA VAL A 57 -2.10 15.92 -15.35
C VAL A 57 -3.34 15.03 -15.09
N GLY A 58 -3.82 15.02 -13.85
CA GLY A 58 -5.08 14.38 -13.46
C GLY A 58 -5.00 13.60 -12.15
N VAL A 59 -6.16 13.17 -11.67
CA VAL A 59 -6.26 12.36 -10.44
C VAL A 59 -5.93 10.91 -10.74
N SER A 60 -5.18 10.26 -9.84
CA SER A 60 -4.88 8.85 -10.00
C SER A 60 -6.13 7.98 -9.84
N THR A 61 -6.24 6.96 -10.70
CA THR A 61 -7.26 5.92 -10.58
C THR A 61 -7.19 5.22 -9.22
N HIS A 62 -5.98 5.09 -8.67
CA HIS A 62 -5.76 4.57 -7.32
C HIS A 62 -6.40 5.47 -6.26
N THR A 63 -6.15 6.78 -6.30
CA THR A 63 -6.75 7.76 -5.38
C THR A 63 -8.28 7.70 -5.41
N LEU A 64 -8.88 7.72 -6.60
CA LEU A 64 -10.34 7.65 -6.76
C LEU A 64 -10.92 6.32 -6.26
N SER A 65 -10.27 5.21 -6.57
CA SER A 65 -10.68 3.88 -6.11
C SER A 65 -10.62 3.74 -4.59
N PHE A 66 -9.55 4.24 -3.95
CA PHE A 66 -9.38 4.17 -2.50
C PHE A 66 -10.36 5.09 -1.78
N LEU A 67 -10.56 6.31 -2.27
CA LEU A 67 -11.56 7.22 -1.73
C LEU A 67 -12.96 6.63 -1.82
N GLY A 68 -13.32 6.06 -2.97
CA GLY A 68 -14.59 5.36 -3.12
C GLY A 68 -14.78 4.22 -2.11
N HIS A 69 -13.76 3.38 -1.94
CA HIS A 69 -13.77 2.33 -0.92
C HIS A 69 -13.92 2.91 0.50
N LEU A 70 -13.15 3.94 0.82
CA LEU A 70 -13.14 4.60 2.12
C LEU A 70 -14.51 5.17 2.49
N VAL A 71 -15.16 5.83 1.54
CA VAL A 71 -16.51 6.39 1.71
C VAL A 71 -17.52 5.27 1.93
N SER A 72 -17.54 4.23 1.11
CA SER A 72 -18.48 3.10 1.29
C SER A 72 -18.23 2.33 2.59
N LYS A 73 -16.97 2.15 2.96
CA LYS A 73 -16.59 1.57 4.26
C LYS A 73 -17.12 2.44 5.39
N THR A 74 -17.03 3.76 5.29
CA THR A 74 -17.61 4.67 6.29
C THR A 74 -19.12 4.53 6.40
N VAL A 75 -19.85 4.37 5.29
CA VAL A 75 -21.30 4.05 5.32
C VAL A 75 -21.57 2.79 6.12
N TYR A 76 -20.78 1.73 5.89
CA TYR A 76 -20.90 0.49 6.65
C TYR A 76 -20.64 0.71 8.15
N GLN A 77 -19.69 1.56 8.52
CA GLN A 77 -19.38 1.84 9.92
C GLN A 77 -20.43 2.71 10.62
N LEU A 78 -21.19 3.51 9.87
CA LEU A 78 -22.26 4.37 10.40
C LEU A 78 -23.55 3.60 10.74
N GLN A 79 -23.65 2.32 10.38
CA GLN A 79 -24.86 1.53 10.65
C GLN A 79 -25.11 1.37 12.16
N PRO A 80 -26.35 1.61 12.64
CA PRO A 80 -26.68 1.51 14.06
C PRO A 80 -26.62 0.08 14.59
N THR A 81 -26.80 -0.93 13.74
CA THR A 81 -26.84 -2.35 14.10
C THR A 81 -25.46 -2.98 14.32
N ARG A 82 -24.40 -2.17 14.30
CA ARG A 82 -23.03 -2.68 14.43
C ARG A 82 -22.66 -2.88 15.89
N ILE A 83 -22.33 -4.11 16.25
CA ILE A 83 -21.81 -4.46 17.57
C ILE A 83 -20.37 -3.93 17.65
N GLU A 84 -19.98 -3.31 18.77
CA GLU A 84 -18.63 -2.74 18.92
C GLU A 84 -17.49 -3.75 18.70
N ALA A 85 -17.77 -5.04 18.90
CA ALA A 85 -16.87 -6.16 18.62
C ALA A 85 -16.45 -6.22 17.13
N ASP A 86 -17.33 -5.83 16.20
CA ASP A 86 -17.08 -5.84 14.75
C ASP A 86 -16.14 -4.70 14.32
N LYS A 87 -15.79 -3.77 15.22
CA LYS A 87 -14.82 -2.69 14.95
C LYS A 87 -13.41 -3.22 14.71
N LYS A 88 -13.04 -4.36 15.32
CA LYS A 88 -11.65 -4.87 15.34
C LYS A 88 -11.31 -5.88 14.26
N LYS A 89 -12.29 -6.41 13.50
CA LYS A 89 -12.07 -7.49 12.52
C LYS A 89 -12.80 -7.24 11.19
N VAL A 90 -12.60 -6.06 10.62
CA VAL A 90 -13.06 -5.75 9.26
C VAL A 90 -11.92 -6.11 8.30
N VAL A 91 -12.10 -7.19 7.54
CA VAL A 91 -11.14 -7.57 6.49
C VAL A 91 -11.71 -7.15 5.14
N GLN A 92 -10.92 -6.38 4.38
CA GLN A 92 -11.21 -6.06 2.99
C GLN A 92 -10.79 -7.24 2.12
N ASN A 93 -11.72 -7.82 1.38
CA ASN A 93 -11.43 -9.01 0.56
C ASN A 93 -11.00 -8.63 -0.86
N HIS A 94 -11.79 -7.77 -1.53
CA HIS A 94 -11.52 -7.36 -2.91
C HIS A 94 -11.87 -5.88 -3.12
N LEU A 95 -11.14 -5.21 -4.01
CA LEU A 95 -11.44 -3.87 -4.50
C LEU A 95 -11.33 -3.89 -6.03
N THR A 96 -12.42 -3.55 -6.71
CA THR A 96 -12.48 -3.39 -8.16
C THR A 96 -12.90 -1.97 -8.48
N TYR A 97 -12.25 -1.37 -9.48
CA TYR A 97 -12.56 -0.04 -9.96
C TYR A 97 -12.44 0.00 -11.48
N THR A 98 -13.51 0.44 -12.13
CA THR A 98 -13.58 0.66 -13.56
C THR A 98 -13.55 2.16 -13.79
N HIS A 99 -12.41 2.64 -14.26
CA HIS A 99 -12.24 4.03 -14.66
C HIS A 99 -12.86 4.27 -16.03
N LEU A 100 -13.67 5.32 -16.16
CA LEU A 100 -14.39 5.67 -17.39
C LEU A 100 -13.83 6.95 -18.01
N ASN A 101 -13.70 8.00 -17.20
CA ASN A 101 -13.28 9.33 -17.65
C ASN A 101 -12.45 10.03 -16.57
N ASP A 102 -11.60 10.95 -17.01
CA ASP A 102 -10.84 11.82 -16.12
C ASP A 102 -11.60 13.09 -15.77
N PRO A 103 -11.58 13.51 -14.49
CA PRO A 103 -12.16 14.78 -14.10
C PRO A 103 -11.26 15.93 -14.59
N SER A 104 -11.90 17.00 -15.08
CA SER A 104 -11.16 18.16 -15.59
C SER A 104 -10.59 19.01 -14.44
N PRO A 105 -9.44 19.68 -14.60
CA PRO A 105 -8.98 20.68 -13.62
C PRO A 105 -10.05 21.74 -13.37
N GLY A 106 -10.23 22.20 -12.13
CA GLY A 106 -11.31 23.13 -11.76
C GLY A 106 -12.65 22.47 -11.44
N GLU A 107 -12.84 21.19 -11.76
CA GLU A 107 -14.11 20.50 -11.54
C GLU A 107 -14.26 20.01 -10.09
N GLU A 108 -15.50 19.95 -9.62
CA GLU A 108 -15.84 19.26 -8.37
C GLU A 108 -16.21 17.80 -8.67
N VAL A 109 -15.64 16.89 -7.90
CA VAL A 109 -16.01 15.47 -7.93
C VAL A 109 -16.85 15.11 -6.71
N PHE A 110 -17.82 14.25 -6.94
CA PHE A 110 -18.69 13.68 -5.93
C PHE A 110 -18.37 12.19 -5.82
N ILE A 111 -17.99 11.76 -4.62
CA ILE A 111 -17.70 10.36 -4.31
C ILE A 111 -18.87 9.82 -3.49
N ILE A 112 -19.62 8.93 -4.12
CA ILE A 112 -20.83 8.34 -3.56
C ILE A 112 -20.50 6.92 -3.14
N GLY A 113 -20.55 6.65 -1.83
CA GLY A 113 -20.44 5.31 -1.30
C GLY A 113 -21.79 4.77 -0.86
N THR A 114 -22.03 3.49 -1.12
CA THR A 114 -23.19 2.74 -0.64
C THR A 114 -22.78 1.37 -0.09
N VAL A 115 -23.66 0.80 0.73
CA VAL A 115 -23.47 -0.53 1.30
C VAL A 115 -24.71 -1.40 1.12
N LEU A 116 -24.51 -2.60 0.59
CA LEU A 116 -25.51 -3.65 0.48
C LEU A 116 -25.19 -4.73 1.51
N HIS A 117 -26.13 -4.95 2.43
CA HIS A 117 -25.95 -5.96 3.47
C HIS A 117 -26.28 -7.35 2.92
N SER A 118 -25.34 -8.29 3.06
CA SER A 118 -25.60 -9.71 2.81
C SER A 118 -25.87 -10.43 4.12
N GLN A 119 -26.64 -11.51 4.05
CA GLN A 119 -26.94 -12.38 5.19
C GLN A 119 -25.73 -13.26 5.60
N ASN A 120 -24.75 -13.44 4.70
CA ASN A 120 -23.63 -14.37 4.91
C ASN A 120 -22.42 -13.71 5.62
N GLY A 121 -22.60 -12.54 6.24
CA GLY A 121 -21.52 -11.80 6.89
C GLY A 121 -20.52 -11.12 5.94
N ILE A 122 -20.74 -11.17 4.62
CA ILE A 122 -19.93 -10.46 3.61
C ILE A 122 -20.75 -9.31 3.04
N HIS A 123 -20.48 -8.10 3.50
CA HIS A 123 -21.16 -6.89 3.03
C HIS A 123 -20.52 -6.40 1.73
N GLN A 124 -21.34 -6.08 0.74
CA GLN A 124 -20.87 -5.53 -0.52
C GLN A 124 -20.89 -4.00 -0.42
N LEU A 125 -19.75 -3.40 -0.69
CA LEU A 125 -19.56 -1.98 -0.82
C LEU A 125 -19.62 -1.62 -2.30
N GLN A 126 -20.34 -0.57 -2.65
CA GLN A 126 -20.34 -0.02 -4.01
C GLN A 126 -20.03 1.46 -3.93
N PHE A 127 -19.36 1.98 -4.94
CA PHE A 127 -19.11 3.41 -5.03
C PHE A 127 -19.14 3.90 -6.48
N CYS A 128 -19.52 5.17 -6.63
CA CYS A 128 -19.51 5.92 -7.87
C CYS A 128 -18.70 7.20 -7.66
N VAL A 129 -17.89 7.56 -8.65
CA VAL A 129 -17.22 8.86 -8.72
C VAL A 129 -17.80 9.58 -9.93
N GLU A 130 -18.44 10.72 -9.69
CA GLU A 130 -19.13 11.49 -10.72
C GLU A 130 -18.84 12.98 -10.58
N SER A 131 -19.15 13.73 -11.63
CA SER A 131 -19.20 15.20 -11.60
C SER A 131 -20.36 15.67 -10.74
N ASP A 132 -20.63 16.98 -10.72
CA ASP A 132 -21.89 17.55 -10.22
C ASP A 132 -23.08 16.63 -10.61
N PRO A 133 -23.91 16.18 -9.63
CA PRO A 133 -25.05 15.29 -9.88
C PRO A 133 -25.99 15.79 -10.98
N LYS A 134 -26.00 17.09 -11.27
CA LYS A 134 -26.81 17.67 -12.36
C LYS A 134 -26.29 17.33 -13.75
N LYS A 135 -24.97 17.10 -13.89
CA LYS A 135 -24.31 16.83 -15.18
C LYS A 135 -24.32 15.35 -15.55
N ASN A 136 -24.56 14.45 -14.60
CA ASN A 136 -24.59 12.99 -14.80
C ASN A 136 -23.33 12.42 -15.49
N VAL A 137 -22.16 13.06 -15.35
CA VAL A 137 -20.90 12.54 -15.91
C VAL A 137 -20.25 11.62 -14.88
N ILE A 138 -20.08 10.35 -15.22
CA ILE A 138 -19.45 9.36 -14.35
C ILE A 138 -17.97 9.22 -14.73
N PHE A 139 -17.09 9.43 -13.75
CA PHE A 139 -15.64 9.26 -13.88
C PHE A 139 -15.21 7.81 -13.64
N GLY A 140 -15.91 7.11 -12.75
CA GLY A 140 -15.72 5.67 -12.59
C GLY A 140 -16.62 5.06 -11.54
N THR A 141 -16.71 3.74 -11.57
CA THR A 141 -17.48 2.97 -10.60
C THR A 141 -16.63 1.87 -10.02
N GLY A 142 -16.90 1.50 -8.78
CA GLY A 142 -16.15 0.44 -8.13
C GLY A 142 -16.98 -0.31 -7.11
N SER A 143 -16.45 -1.45 -6.72
CA SER A 143 -17.05 -2.28 -5.70
C SER A 143 -15.97 -2.90 -4.82
N SER A 144 -16.34 -3.18 -3.59
CA SER A 144 -15.49 -3.86 -2.64
C SER A 144 -16.34 -4.75 -1.74
N SER A 145 -15.71 -5.59 -0.94
CA SER A 145 -16.42 -6.39 0.04
C SER A 145 -15.68 -6.42 1.37
N ILE A 146 -16.48 -6.41 2.42
CA ILE A 146 -16.04 -6.48 3.80
C ILE A 146 -16.63 -7.73 4.42
N ALA A 147 -15.77 -8.59 4.95
CA ALA A 147 -16.21 -9.68 5.83
C ALA A 147 -16.29 -9.17 7.27
N ALA A 148 -17.47 -9.32 7.86
CA ALA A 148 -17.73 -9.08 9.28
C ALA A 148 -18.04 -10.41 9.94
N PHE A 149 -17.09 -10.91 10.72
CA PHE A 149 -17.27 -12.15 11.45
C PHE A 149 -17.91 -11.82 12.79
N PRO A 150 -19.12 -12.33 13.08
CA PRO A 150 -19.70 -12.14 14.40
C PRO A 150 -18.73 -12.69 15.44
N PRO A 151 -18.59 -12.04 16.61
CA PRO A 151 -17.77 -12.56 17.68
C PRO A 151 -18.23 -13.99 17.98
N LYS A 152 -17.30 -14.95 17.92
CA LYS A 152 -17.60 -16.32 18.34
C LYS A 152 -18.17 -16.23 19.76
N PRO A 153 -19.38 -16.74 20.02
CA PRO A 153 -19.93 -16.73 21.37
C PRO A 153 -18.90 -17.40 22.27
N SER A 154 -18.38 -16.65 23.25
CA SER A 154 -17.45 -17.24 24.21
C SER A 154 -18.24 -18.30 24.96
N VAL A 155 -17.85 -19.56 24.78
CA VAL A 155 -18.37 -20.68 25.57
C VAL A 155 -17.80 -20.50 26.97
N THR A 156 -18.37 -19.57 27.73
CA THR A 156 -18.14 -19.48 29.16
C THR A 156 -18.98 -20.59 29.75
N ALA A 157 -18.33 -21.71 30.04
CA ALA A 157 -18.93 -22.85 30.71
C ALA A 157 -19.64 -22.38 31.99
N SER A 158 -20.96 -22.39 31.98
CA SER A 158 -21.79 -22.32 33.17
C SER A 158 -21.66 -23.65 33.92
N SER A 159 -20.55 -23.84 34.62
CA SER A 159 -20.49 -24.80 35.74
C SER A 159 -20.96 -24.07 37.00
N THR A 160 -22.27 -23.86 37.09
CA THR A 160 -22.92 -23.51 38.36
C THR A 160 -23.05 -24.82 39.14
N ARG A 161 -21.99 -25.21 39.86
CA ARG A 161 -22.10 -26.22 40.91
C ARG A 161 -22.38 -25.48 42.21
N GLU A 162 -23.65 -25.45 42.60
CA GLU A 162 -24.08 -25.12 43.95
C GLU A 162 -23.24 -25.94 44.93
N THR A 163 -22.41 -25.25 45.71
CA THR A 163 -21.80 -25.82 46.91
C THR A 163 -22.34 -25.05 48.10
N VAL A 164 -23.15 -25.78 48.86
CA VAL A 164 -23.74 -25.42 50.14
C VAL A 164 -22.66 -24.90 51.08
N LYS A 165 -22.88 -23.68 51.59
CA LYS A 165 -22.17 -23.11 52.73
C LYS A 165 -22.64 -23.83 53.99
N GLU A 166 -21.79 -24.66 54.60
CA GLU A 166 -21.95 -25.05 55.99
C GLU A 166 -20.60 -25.01 56.74
N LYS A 167 -20.45 -23.90 57.48
CA LYS A 167 -19.98 -23.80 58.88
C LYS A 167 -18.87 -24.76 59.37
N ASN A 168 -17.66 -24.23 59.58
CA ASN A 168 -16.80 -24.40 60.78
C ASN A 168 -15.47 -23.66 60.54
N SER A 169 -15.13 -22.62 61.31
CA SER A 169 -14.57 -22.61 62.67
C SER A 169 -13.07 -22.91 62.74
N ARG A 170 -12.34 -21.92 63.30
CA ARG A 170 -11.08 -21.95 64.05
C ARG A 170 -9.73 -21.94 63.33
N ASP A 171 -9.04 -20.81 63.57
CA ASP A 171 -7.74 -20.64 64.24
C ASP A 171 -6.53 -21.50 63.86
N GLY A 172 -5.40 -20.82 63.64
CA GLY A 172 -4.13 -21.26 64.20
C GLY A 172 -2.93 -21.34 63.26
N TYR A 173 -2.09 -20.30 63.35
CA TYR A 173 -0.63 -20.38 63.55
C TYR A 173 0.28 -21.22 62.61
N SER A 174 1.22 -20.47 62.00
CA SER A 174 2.69 -20.66 62.01
C SER A 174 3.40 -21.75 61.19
N GLN A 175 4.48 -21.26 60.54
CA GLN A 175 5.80 -21.89 60.35
C GLN A 175 5.89 -23.05 59.33
N THR A 176 6.99 -23.35 58.63
CA THR A 176 8.29 -22.76 58.22
C THR A 176 8.83 -23.79 57.19
N GLU A 177 9.82 -23.39 56.39
CA GLU A 177 10.86 -24.23 55.78
C GLU A 177 10.70 -24.64 54.30
N ALA A 178 11.79 -24.34 53.59
CA ALA A 178 12.17 -24.76 52.26
C ALA A 178 12.87 -26.15 52.33
N PRO A 179 13.81 -26.49 51.44
CA PRO A 179 13.74 -26.75 50.00
C PRO A 179 14.18 -28.20 49.69
N THR A 180 13.90 -28.78 48.51
CA THR A 180 14.76 -29.88 47.99
C THR A 180 14.78 -29.99 46.45
N LEU A 181 16.02 -30.04 45.99
CA LEU A 181 16.67 -30.42 44.74
C LEU A 181 16.03 -31.51 43.84
N LEU A 182 16.21 -31.32 42.52
CA LEU A 182 16.62 -32.21 41.39
C LEU A 182 16.80 -33.74 41.67
N PRO A 183 16.74 -34.70 40.69
CA PRO A 183 17.29 -34.58 39.31
C PRO A 183 16.72 -35.48 38.16
N SER A 184 17.22 -35.19 36.94
CA SER A 184 17.72 -36.06 35.83
C SER A 184 16.99 -37.32 35.29
N GLY A 185 17.15 -37.52 33.97
CA GLY A 185 16.93 -38.77 33.20
C GLY A 185 15.78 -38.65 32.19
N HIS A 186 15.83 -39.09 30.93
CA HIS A 186 16.72 -39.99 30.21
C HIS A 186 16.54 -39.78 28.69
N ALA A 187 17.58 -40.11 27.93
CA ALA A 187 17.60 -40.21 26.48
C ALA A 187 16.75 -41.38 25.93
N THR A 188 16.39 -41.34 24.65
CA THR A 188 16.70 -42.32 23.58
C THR A 188 15.59 -42.45 22.51
N SER A 189 16.01 -42.45 21.22
CA SER A 189 15.51 -43.21 20.04
C SER A 189 14.00 -43.14 19.68
N SER A 190 13.51 -43.25 18.44
CA SER A 190 13.99 -43.84 17.19
C SER A 190 12.94 -43.55 16.09
N SER A 191 13.40 -43.51 14.84
CA SER A 191 12.73 -43.89 13.58
C SER A 191 11.21 -44.00 13.49
N SER A 192 10.62 -43.42 12.44
CA SER A 192 9.94 -44.24 11.41
C SER A 192 9.74 -43.47 10.10
N ALA A 193 9.92 -44.18 9.00
CA ALA A 193 9.89 -43.68 7.63
C ALA A 193 8.67 -44.23 6.87
N ALA A 194 8.32 -43.51 5.78
CA ALA A 194 7.57 -43.93 4.58
C ALA A 194 6.02 -44.01 4.68
N PRO A 195 5.26 -44.08 3.55
CA PRO A 195 5.62 -43.85 2.13
C PRO A 195 4.64 -42.95 1.32
N ARG A 196 5.08 -42.67 0.10
CA ARG A 196 4.43 -42.06 -1.08
C ARG A 196 3.50 -43.06 -1.81
N PRO A 197 2.48 -42.59 -2.56
CA PRO A 197 2.00 -43.34 -3.73
C PRO A 197 2.01 -42.52 -5.03
N THR A 198 2.54 -43.15 -6.07
CA THR A 198 2.43 -42.84 -7.50
C THR A 198 1.32 -43.69 -8.11
N ALA A 199 0.48 -43.12 -8.99
CA ALA A 199 -0.27 -43.89 -9.97
C ALA A 199 -0.54 -43.05 -11.23
N THR A 200 0.13 -43.43 -12.30
CA THR A 200 -0.12 -43.15 -13.73
C THR A 200 -1.30 -44.01 -14.19
N THR A 201 -2.11 -43.59 -15.18
CA THR A 201 -2.70 -44.47 -16.24
C THR A 201 -3.47 -43.69 -17.33
N SER A 202 -2.91 -43.81 -18.55
CA SER A 202 -3.44 -43.85 -19.93
C SER A 202 -4.68 -43.08 -20.42
N GLN A 203 -4.42 -42.34 -21.50
CA GLN A 203 -5.28 -42.01 -22.66
C GLN A 203 -5.67 -43.27 -23.46
N PRO A 204 -6.78 -43.28 -24.25
CA PRO A 204 -6.61 -43.03 -25.69
C PRO A 204 -7.79 -42.28 -26.39
N GLU A 205 -7.47 -41.67 -27.54
CA GLU A 205 -8.35 -41.13 -28.60
C GLU A 205 -8.52 -42.21 -29.72
N PRO A 206 -9.13 -41.96 -30.91
CA PRO A 206 -10.32 -41.18 -31.33
C PRO A 206 -11.25 -41.96 -32.31
N ALA A 207 -12.47 -41.47 -32.64
CA ALA A 207 -13.10 -41.70 -33.96
C ALA A 207 -14.42 -40.91 -34.22
N LYS A 208 -14.38 -40.10 -35.30
CA LYS A 208 -15.32 -39.90 -36.43
C LYS A 208 -16.87 -39.93 -36.27
N THR A 209 -17.46 -38.85 -36.83
CA THR A 209 -18.85 -38.57 -37.29
C THR A 209 -19.46 -39.64 -38.22
N PRO A 210 -20.80 -39.72 -38.43
CA PRO A 210 -21.54 -38.77 -39.31
C PRO A 210 -23.02 -38.47 -38.91
N ALA A 211 -23.66 -37.65 -39.76
CA ALA A 211 -24.96 -36.96 -39.66
C ALA A 211 -26.23 -37.81 -39.79
N ALA A 212 -27.39 -37.30 -39.33
CA ALA A 212 -28.49 -36.77 -40.18
C ALA A 212 -29.91 -36.81 -39.52
N THR A 213 -30.74 -35.84 -39.92
CA THR A 213 -32.24 -35.83 -40.02
C THR A 213 -33.07 -35.67 -38.74
N SER A 214 -33.60 -34.47 -38.44
CA SER A 214 -34.90 -33.87 -38.84
C SER A 214 -36.14 -34.48 -38.15
N LEU A 215 -36.95 -33.62 -37.51
CA LEU A 215 -38.40 -33.51 -37.74
C LEU A 215 -39.00 -32.33 -36.94
N ALA A 216 -39.98 -31.70 -37.57
CA ALA A 216 -40.64 -30.46 -37.20
C ALA A 216 -41.83 -30.69 -36.24
N VAL A 217 -42.16 -29.69 -35.41
CA VAL A 217 -43.56 -29.33 -35.11
C VAL A 217 -43.66 -27.81 -34.94
N SER A 218 -44.53 -27.24 -35.77
CA SER A 218 -44.96 -25.85 -35.81
C SER A 218 -45.94 -25.54 -34.68
N SER A 219 -45.85 -24.36 -34.09
CA SER A 219 -47.07 -23.69 -33.59
C SER A 219 -46.96 -22.18 -33.75
N SER A 220 -48.02 -21.65 -34.34
CA SER A 220 -48.27 -20.31 -34.80
C SER A 220 -48.66 -19.38 -33.65
N GLN A 221 -48.03 -18.21 -33.55
CA GLN A 221 -48.71 -17.04 -33.00
C GLN A 221 -48.16 -15.76 -33.62
N ALA A 222 -49.04 -15.08 -34.36
CA ALA A 222 -48.83 -13.76 -34.90
C ALA A 222 -48.96 -12.70 -33.79
N GLY A 223 -48.12 -11.66 -33.86
CA GLY A 223 -48.39 -10.38 -33.23
C GLY A 223 -47.23 -9.77 -32.47
N ARG A 224 -46.37 -9.01 -33.18
CA ARG A 224 -45.78 -7.70 -32.81
C ARG A 224 -44.56 -7.41 -33.70
N PRO A 225 -44.49 -6.26 -34.41
CA PRO A 225 -43.27 -5.86 -35.11
C PRO A 225 -42.21 -5.42 -34.08
N SER A 226 -41.12 -6.17 -34.01
CA SER A 226 -39.93 -5.86 -33.19
C SER A 226 -39.00 -4.91 -33.95
N ILE A 227 -38.74 -3.73 -33.37
CA ILE A 227 -37.77 -2.73 -33.82
C ILE A 227 -36.38 -3.10 -33.31
N LEU A 228 -35.90 -4.30 -33.66
CA LEU A 228 -34.51 -4.69 -33.41
C LEU A 228 -33.92 -5.31 -34.68
N ARG A 229 -33.64 -4.45 -35.67
CA ARG A 229 -32.71 -4.79 -36.74
C ARG A 229 -31.32 -4.98 -36.12
N ARG A 230 -30.92 -6.24 -35.95
CA ARG A 230 -29.51 -6.62 -35.84
C ARG A 230 -28.87 -6.46 -37.22
N PRO A 231 -27.77 -5.70 -37.38
CA PRO A 231 -26.94 -5.81 -38.56
C PRO A 231 -26.31 -7.21 -38.59
N GLY A 232 -26.40 -7.89 -39.73
CA GLY A 232 -25.71 -9.14 -39.97
C GLY A 232 -24.20 -8.94 -39.89
N THR A 233 -23.56 -9.57 -38.89
CA THR A 233 -22.11 -9.73 -38.86
C THR A 233 -21.71 -10.79 -39.88
N ASN A 234 -21.39 -10.33 -41.08
CA ASN A 234 -20.50 -11.06 -41.98
C ASN A 234 -19.17 -11.32 -41.27
N GLY A 235 -18.67 -12.55 -41.43
CA GLY A 235 -17.52 -13.09 -40.71
C GLY A 235 -16.28 -12.22 -40.82
N SER A 236 -15.84 -11.73 -39.66
CA SER A 236 -14.45 -11.33 -39.46
C SER A 236 -13.76 -12.46 -38.68
N PRO A 237 -12.61 -12.97 -39.14
CA PRO A 237 -11.93 -14.07 -38.48
C PRO A 237 -11.56 -13.66 -37.06
N ALA A 238 -11.85 -14.54 -36.09
CA ALA A 238 -11.54 -14.35 -34.69
C ALA A 238 -10.08 -13.93 -34.52
N ALA A 239 -9.88 -12.68 -34.06
CA ALA A 239 -8.56 -12.17 -33.74
C ALA A 239 -7.92 -13.10 -32.70
N LYS A 240 -6.91 -13.87 -33.14
CA LYS A 240 -6.05 -14.65 -32.25
C LYS A 240 -5.56 -13.71 -31.15
N ARG A 241 -6.01 -13.94 -29.92
CA ARG A 241 -5.45 -13.31 -28.73
C ARG A 241 -3.95 -13.55 -28.76
N ARG A 242 -3.21 -12.50 -29.11
CA ARG A 242 -1.76 -12.48 -29.14
C ARG A 242 -1.31 -12.72 -27.71
N ARG A 243 -0.91 -13.96 -27.41
CA ARG A 243 -0.24 -14.31 -26.16
C ARG A 243 1.00 -13.44 -26.12
N VAL A 244 1.07 -12.52 -25.17
CA VAL A 244 2.23 -11.67 -24.95
C VAL A 244 3.35 -12.58 -24.46
N SER A 245 4.16 -13.07 -25.39
CA SER A 245 5.44 -13.67 -25.06
C SER A 245 6.34 -12.53 -24.61
N PHE A 246 6.67 -12.47 -23.32
CA PHE A 246 7.79 -11.69 -22.84
C PHE A 246 9.02 -12.22 -23.56
N ALA A 247 9.54 -11.43 -24.49
CA ALA A 247 10.80 -11.74 -25.13
C ALA A 247 11.86 -11.73 -24.03
N GLU A 248 12.29 -12.93 -23.68
CA GLU A 248 13.36 -13.23 -22.74
C GLU A 248 14.69 -12.77 -23.39
N ASN A 249 14.90 -11.46 -23.46
CA ASN A 249 16.24 -10.90 -23.66
C ASN A 249 16.99 -11.12 -22.35
N GLY A 250 17.40 -12.38 -22.14
CA GLY A 250 17.98 -12.96 -20.93
C GLY A 250 19.41 -12.48 -20.64
N GLY A 251 19.66 -11.19 -20.73
CA GLY A 251 20.76 -10.59 -19.98
C GLY A 251 20.34 -10.58 -18.51
N SER A 252 21.10 -11.24 -17.64
CA SER A 252 20.91 -11.10 -16.19
C SER A 252 21.12 -9.63 -15.82
N GLU A 253 20.04 -8.87 -15.70
CA GLU A 253 20.08 -7.46 -15.35
C GLU A 253 20.55 -7.33 -13.89
N LYS A 254 21.85 -7.09 -13.72
CA LYS A 254 22.44 -6.81 -12.40
C LYS A 254 22.25 -5.33 -12.11
N LYS A 255 21.54 -5.01 -11.03
CA LYS A 255 21.36 -3.63 -10.56
C LYS A 255 22.07 -3.42 -9.23
N THR A 256 22.63 -2.22 -9.06
CA THR A 256 23.30 -1.83 -7.81
C THR A 256 22.40 -0.88 -7.03
N TYR A 257 22.28 -1.17 -5.74
CA TYR A 257 21.46 -0.47 -4.78
C TYR A 257 22.31 0.00 -3.60
N MET A 258 21.73 0.85 -2.76
CA MET A 258 22.34 1.27 -1.52
C MET A 258 21.33 1.28 -0.37
N ILE A 259 21.82 1.03 0.84
CA ILE A 259 21.10 1.31 2.08
C ILE A 259 21.78 2.50 2.74
N VAL A 260 21.03 3.57 2.96
CA VAL A 260 21.53 4.80 3.58
C VAL A 260 21.11 4.81 5.04
N GLY A 261 22.01 5.21 5.94
CA GLY A 261 21.67 5.46 7.34
C GLY A 261 21.89 4.27 8.28
N ILE A 262 22.61 3.23 7.86
CA ILE A 262 22.91 2.07 8.72
C ILE A 262 23.79 2.53 9.89
N ARG A 263 23.41 2.11 11.10
CA ARG A 263 24.12 2.44 12.35
C ARG A 263 25.02 1.29 12.73
N GLN A 264 26.33 1.46 12.60
CA GLN A 264 27.24 0.36 12.89
C GLN A 264 28.51 0.78 13.62
N ARG A 265 28.98 -0.07 14.52
CA ARG A 265 30.29 0.08 15.17
C ARG A 265 31.40 -0.64 14.40
N GLN A 266 31.10 -1.74 13.71
CA GLN A 266 32.06 -2.60 13.02
C GLN A 266 31.49 -3.03 11.67
N THR A 267 32.18 -2.76 10.57
CA THR A 267 31.68 -2.89 9.19
C THR A 267 31.35 -4.30 8.72
N ALA A 268 31.94 -5.36 9.28
CA ALA A 268 31.86 -6.70 8.70
C ALA A 268 30.51 -7.44 8.88
N ASN A 269 29.80 -7.23 10.00
CA ASN A 269 28.61 -8.04 10.37
C ASN A 269 27.44 -7.14 10.82
N SER A 270 26.79 -6.49 9.85
CA SER A 270 25.68 -5.60 10.17
C SER A 270 24.42 -6.40 10.36
N LYS A 271 24.04 -6.66 11.62
CA LYS A 271 22.75 -7.29 11.94
C LYS A 271 21.57 -6.51 11.34
N GLU A 272 21.69 -5.18 11.22
CA GLU A 272 20.67 -4.32 10.63
C GLU A 272 20.57 -4.54 9.11
N PHE A 273 21.70 -4.56 8.40
CA PHE A 273 21.75 -4.90 6.97
C PHE A 273 21.21 -6.30 6.69
N GLU A 274 21.70 -7.31 7.42
CA GLU A 274 21.27 -8.71 7.25
C GLU A 274 19.77 -8.87 7.48
N LYS A 275 19.24 -8.18 8.50
CA LYS A 275 17.80 -8.14 8.76
C LYS A 275 17.03 -7.55 7.58
N MET A 276 17.46 -6.40 7.04
CA MET A 276 16.79 -5.78 5.88
C MET A 276 16.88 -6.68 4.63
N MET A 277 18.03 -7.28 4.34
CA MET A 277 18.19 -8.21 3.21
C MET A 277 17.29 -9.44 3.33
N LYS A 278 17.17 -9.99 4.55
CA LYS A 278 16.28 -11.11 4.85
C LYS A 278 14.81 -10.73 4.71
N GLU A 279 14.41 -9.54 5.18
CA GLU A 279 13.03 -9.02 5.03
C GLU A 279 12.65 -8.81 3.57
N MET A 280 13.59 -8.38 2.73
CA MET A 280 13.38 -8.25 1.28
C MET A 280 13.44 -9.59 0.54
N GLY A 281 14.06 -10.62 1.13
CA GLY A 281 14.30 -11.91 0.48
C GLY A 281 15.32 -11.80 -0.67
N VAL A 282 16.39 -11.04 -0.44
CA VAL A 282 17.45 -10.75 -1.43
C VAL A 282 18.79 -11.25 -0.91
N SER A 283 19.59 -11.89 -1.78
CA SER A 283 20.96 -12.31 -1.47
C SER A 283 21.95 -11.30 -2.09
N PRO A 284 22.45 -10.32 -1.31
CA PRO A 284 23.28 -9.26 -1.86
C PRO A 284 24.65 -9.78 -2.33
N ALA A 285 25.09 -9.32 -3.51
CA ALA A 285 26.46 -9.48 -4.00
C ALA A 285 27.25 -8.15 -3.91
N ASN A 286 28.58 -8.22 -3.99
CA ASN A 286 29.46 -7.04 -4.08
C ASN A 286 29.20 -5.97 -3.00
N VAL A 287 29.06 -6.40 -1.74
CA VAL A 287 28.75 -5.48 -0.65
C VAL A 287 29.96 -4.58 -0.35
N SER A 288 29.75 -3.26 -0.39
CA SER A 288 30.75 -2.28 0.01
C SER A 288 30.14 -1.22 0.93
N ILE A 289 30.95 -0.66 1.82
CA ILE A 289 30.49 0.23 2.88
C ILE A 289 31.29 1.52 2.84
N GLU A 290 30.60 2.64 2.84
CA GLU A 290 31.19 3.96 2.90
C GLU A 290 30.61 4.77 4.05
N ALA A 291 31.44 5.61 4.67
CA ALA A 291 30.97 6.53 5.71
C ALA A 291 30.15 7.66 5.07
N LEU A 292 28.91 7.84 5.54
CA LEU A 292 28.05 8.93 5.08
C LEU A 292 28.61 10.26 5.60
N PRO A 293 28.80 11.28 4.75
CA PRO A 293 29.52 12.50 5.13
C PRO A 293 28.69 13.51 5.96
N VAL A 294 27.83 13.02 6.85
CA VAL A 294 27.00 13.81 7.77
C VAL A 294 27.66 13.97 9.14
N THR A 295 27.23 14.96 9.94
CA THR A 295 27.73 15.21 11.30
C THR A 295 27.41 14.07 12.26
N ARG A 296 26.32 13.34 11.98
CA ARG A 296 25.94 12.18 12.76
C ARG A 296 27.00 11.09 12.73
N ARG A 297 27.42 10.66 13.92
CA ARG A 297 28.46 9.63 14.08
C ARG A 297 27.96 8.26 13.65
N ARG A 298 28.86 7.45 13.10
CA ARG A 298 28.63 6.03 12.77
C ARG A 298 27.45 5.79 11.81
N CYS A 299 27.25 6.74 10.90
CA CYS A 299 26.26 6.65 9.83
C CYS A 299 26.96 6.22 8.54
N PHE A 300 26.46 5.16 7.90
CA PHE A 300 27.09 4.56 6.72
C PHE A 300 26.09 4.40 5.57
N VAL A 301 26.65 4.31 4.37
CA VAL A 301 25.96 3.86 3.16
C VAL A 301 26.52 2.48 2.81
N VAL A 302 25.64 1.50 2.62
CA VAL A 302 26.01 0.15 2.21
C VAL A 302 25.53 -0.10 0.80
N TYR A 303 26.45 -0.22 -0.14
CA TYR A 303 26.17 -0.56 -1.53
C TYR A 303 26.14 -2.07 -1.70
N PHE A 304 25.23 -2.57 -2.54
CA PHE A 304 25.12 -3.99 -2.87
C PHE A 304 24.52 -4.18 -4.26
N THR A 305 24.78 -5.33 -4.88
CA THR A 305 24.24 -5.71 -6.19
C THR A 305 23.21 -6.82 -6.02
N ALA A 306 22.02 -6.63 -6.60
CA ALA A 306 21.05 -7.70 -6.81
C ALA A 306 21.36 -8.39 -8.14
N THR A 307 21.38 -9.72 -8.15
CA THR A 307 21.91 -10.49 -9.30
C THR A 307 20.84 -11.04 -10.21
N THR A 308 19.64 -11.24 -9.68
CA THR A 308 18.50 -11.79 -10.42
C THR A 308 17.43 -10.71 -10.68
N PRO A 309 16.67 -10.79 -11.78
CA PRO A 309 15.55 -9.86 -12.03
C PRO A 309 14.48 -9.90 -10.94
N GLU A 310 14.27 -11.06 -10.31
CA GLU A 310 13.34 -11.20 -9.17
C GLU A 310 13.83 -10.42 -7.95
N GLU A 311 15.12 -10.51 -7.62
CA GLU A 311 15.72 -9.70 -6.55
C GLU A 311 15.65 -8.20 -6.87
N CYS A 312 15.99 -7.79 -8.11
CA CYS A 312 15.87 -6.41 -8.54
C CYS A 312 14.43 -5.90 -8.36
N SER A 313 13.43 -6.67 -8.79
CA SER A 313 12.02 -6.31 -8.62
C SER A 313 11.61 -6.22 -7.15
N LYS A 314 12.10 -7.14 -6.29
CA LYS A 314 11.87 -7.06 -4.83
C LYS A 314 12.45 -5.78 -4.26
N VAL A 315 13.71 -5.44 -4.59
CA VAL A 315 14.34 -4.21 -4.10
C VAL A 315 13.61 -2.98 -4.63
N ASP A 316 13.29 -2.92 -5.92
CA ASP A 316 12.58 -1.80 -6.54
C ASP A 316 11.21 -1.56 -5.87
N ASN A 317 10.50 -2.61 -5.46
CA ASN A 317 9.22 -2.51 -4.72
C ASN A 317 9.39 -2.00 -3.28
N PHE A 318 10.58 -2.11 -2.69
CA PHE A 318 10.90 -1.56 -1.37
C PHE A 318 11.31 -0.08 -1.42
N ILE A 319 11.64 0.46 -2.59
CA ILE A 319 12.05 1.86 -2.75
C ILE A 319 10.82 2.78 -2.75
N GLU A 320 10.70 3.61 -1.72
CA GLU A 320 9.65 4.63 -1.60
C GLU A 320 9.98 5.87 -2.46
N ASN A 321 9.83 5.75 -3.79
CA ASN A 321 10.29 6.76 -4.75
C ASN A 321 9.76 8.19 -4.48
N ARG A 322 8.57 8.33 -3.89
CA ARG A 322 7.91 9.63 -3.70
C ARG A 322 8.36 10.40 -2.46
N ARG A 323 9.00 9.72 -1.51
CA ARG A 323 9.38 10.29 -0.22
C ARG A 323 10.89 10.47 -0.08
N TRP A 324 11.60 10.47 -1.21
CA TRP A 324 13.06 10.65 -1.24
C TRP A 324 13.49 11.93 -0.53
N HIS A 325 12.73 13.01 -0.67
CA HIS A 325 13.04 14.30 -0.06
C HIS A 325 12.90 14.27 1.47
N GLU A 326 12.08 13.37 2.02
CA GLU A 326 12.00 13.15 3.47
C GLU A 326 13.19 12.33 3.95
N PHE A 327 13.54 11.26 3.24
CA PHE A 327 14.62 10.34 3.63
C PHE A 327 16.02 10.92 3.43
N LEU A 328 16.21 11.73 2.39
CA LEU A 328 17.45 12.44 2.09
C LEU A 328 17.49 13.84 2.71
N ASN A 329 16.50 14.21 3.52
CA ASN A 329 16.57 15.44 4.29
C ASN A 329 17.74 15.39 5.30
N VAL A 330 18.57 16.42 5.33
CA VAL A 330 19.76 16.45 6.18
C VAL A 330 19.42 16.43 7.69
N VAL A 331 18.32 17.07 8.09
CA VAL A 331 17.82 17.09 9.46
C VAL A 331 17.33 15.69 9.84
N TYR A 332 16.60 15.02 8.94
CA TYR A 332 16.17 13.64 9.15
C TYR A 332 17.37 12.70 9.29
N LEU A 333 18.34 12.74 8.38
CA LEU A 333 19.53 11.88 8.43
C LEU A 333 20.36 12.09 9.71
N CYS A 334 20.40 13.33 10.21
CA CYS A 334 21.10 13.67 11.44
C CYS A 334 20.29 13.36 12.72
N SER A 335 18.98 13.11 12.63
CA SER A 335 18.11 12.80 13.76
C SER A 335 18.39 11.43 14.37
N GLU A 336 18.28 11.32 15.71
CA GLU A 336 18.43 10.04 16.41
C GLU A 336 17.33 9.02 16.09
N GLU A 337 16.22 9.46 15.49
CA GLU A 337 15.08 8.62 15.12
C GLU A 337 15.13 8.15 13.65
N SER A 338 16.13 8.60 12.88
CA SER A 338 16.22 8.24 11.46
C SER A 338 16.32 6.72 11.27
N LYS A 339 15.57 6.18 10.31
CA LYS A 339 15.62 4.76 9.98
C LYS A 339 16.45 4.56 8.72
N PRO A 340 17.18 3.44 8.58
CA PRO A 340 17.81 3.12 7.32
C PRO A 340 16.76 2.91 6.23
N PHE A 341 17.09 3.29 5.01
CA PHE A 341 16.22 3.14 3.85
C PHE A 341 17.00 2.66 2.64
N VAL A 342 16.31 1.99 1.72
CA VAL A 342 16.88 1.43 0.50
C VAL A 342 16.67 2.42 -0.66
N TRP A 343 17.68 2.55 -1.52
CA TRP A 343 17.61 3.40 -2.70
C TRP A 343 18.42 2.81 -3.87
N LYS A 344 18.25 3.36 -5.06
CA LYS A 344 19.16 3.12 -6.19
C LYS A 344 20.58 3.59 -5.80
N ALA A 345 21.62 2.87 -6.21
CA ALA A 345 22.98 3.25 -5.84
C ALA A 345 23.35 4.63 -6.43
N MET A 346 23.82 5.53 -5.56
CA MET A 346 24.33 6.85 -5.93
C MET A 346 25.70 7.07 -5.29
N PRO A 347 26.67 7.67 -6.01
CA PRO A 347 27.95 7.98 -5.40
C PRO A 347 27.79 9.09 -4.34
N ILE A 348 28.68 9.13 -3.36
CA ILE A 348 28.63 10.10 -2.24
C ILE A 348 28.43 11.56 -2.69
N PRO A 349 29.09 12.07 -3.76
CA PRO A 349 28.84 13.43 -4.24
C PRO A 349 27.38 13.67 -4.65
N THR A 350 26.79 12.72 -5.40
CA THR A 350 25.39 12.77 -5.80
C THR A 350 24.45 12.71 -4.59
N ILE A 351 24.79 11.93 -3.55
CA ILE A 351 24.02 11.95 -2.30
C ILE A 351 24.02 13.35 -1.69
N ILE A 352 25.17 14.04 -1.66
CA ILE A 352 25.24 15.42 -1.17
C ILE A 352 24.39 16.36 -2.03
N GLU A 353 24.43 16.23 -3.37
CA GLU A 353 23.53 16.98 -4.27
C GLU A 353 22.05 16.75 -3.91
N SER A 354 21.66 15.48 -3.67
CA SER A 354 20.30 15.14 -3.26
C SER A 354 19.91 15.73 -1.91
N LEU A 355 20.85 15.96 -0.98
CA LEU A 355 20.54 16.65 0.29
C LEU A 355 20.06 18.09 0.03
N PHE A 356 20.72 18.82 -0.87
CA PHE A 356 20.30 20.17 -1.26
C PHE A 356 18.94 20.16 -1.95
N LEU A 357 18.74 19.26 -2.91
CA LEU A 357 17.46 19.12 -3.61
C LEU A 357 16.33 18.75 -2.64
N SER A 358 16.60 17.86 -1.67
CA SER A 358 15.61 17.44 -0.67
C SER A 358 15.17 18.61 0.21
N GLN A 359 16.11 19.45 0.65
CA GLN A 359 15.80 20.58 1.49
C GLN A 359 14.99 21.64 0.72
N ARG A 360 15.33 21.85 -0.56
CA ARG A 360 14.56 22.72 -1.45
C ARG A 360 13.13 22.21 -1.66
N MET A 361 12.96 20.91 -1.88
CA MET A 361 11.63 20.28 -2.05
C MET A 361 10.74 20.45 -0.82
N VAL A 362 11.32 20.37 0.39
CA VAL A 362 10.58 20.62 1.64
C VAL A 362 10.05 22.06 1.70
N GLN A 363 10.81 23.03 1.20
CA GLN A 363 10.39 24.44 1.13
C GLN A 363 9.48 24.74 -0.06
N ASN A 364 9.60 23.99 -1.16
CA ASN A 364 8.85 24.18 -2.41
C ASN A 364 8.18 22.86 -2.85
N PRO A 365 7.11 22.41 -2.17
CA PRO A 365 6.48 21.11 -2.46
C PRO A 365 5.80 20.99 -3.83
N GLN A 366 5.71 22.09 -4.58
CA GLN A 366 5.09 22.15 -5.92
C GLN A 366 6.06 21.80 -7.05
N GLU A 367 7.36 21.64 -6.75
CA GLU A 367 8.36 21.23 -7.73
C GLU A 367 8.23 19.74 -8.09
N ASP A 368 8.85 19.32 -9.20
CA ASP A 368 8.82 17.94 -9.67
C ASP A 368 9.31 16.96 -8.59
N HIS A 369 8.57 15.88 -8.35
CA HIS A 369 8.95 14.88 -7.35
C HIS A 369 9.97 13.86 -7.86
N ASP A 370 10.42 13.92 -9.11
CA ASP A 370 11.43 13.01 -9.64
C ASP A 370 12.88 13.47 -9.34
N LEU A 371 13.53 12.78 -8.40
CA LEU A 371 14.94 13.02 -8.04
C LEU A 371 15.89 12.83 -9.23
N GLU A 372 15.65 11.85 -10.10
CA GLU A 372 16.54 11.54 -11.23
C GLU A 372 16.49 12.68 -12.25
N ALA A 373 15.29 13.20 -12.54
CA ALA A 373 15.10 14.37 -13.38
C ALA A 373 15.80 15.61 -12.81
N GLN A 374 15.63 15.89 -11.50
CA GLN A 374 16.28 17.03 -10.86
C GLN A 374 17.81 16.92 -10.79
N LEU A 375 18.36 15.71 -10.62
CA LEU A 375 19.82 15.51 -10.61
C LEU A 375 20.44 15.70 -12.00
N MET A 376 19.69 15.39 -13.06
CA MET A 376 20.08 15.61 -14.45
C MET A 376 20.05 17.10 -14.82
N ASP A 377 19.02 17.82 -14.39
CA ASP A 377 18.95 19.27 -14.58
C ASP A 377 19.67 20.03 -13.46
N LYS A 378 20.91 20.43 -13.76
CA LYS A 378 21.76 21.18 -12.81
C LYS A 378 21.17 22.54 -12.41
N GLN A 379 20.14 23.07 -13.07
CA GLN A 379 19.48 24.30 -12.62
C GLN A 379 18.86 24.16 -11.23
N PHE A 380 18.23 23.03 -10.90
CA PHE A 380 17.65 22.81 -9.57
C PHE A 380 18.71 22.88 -8.47
N LEU A 381 19.85 22.24 -8.70
CA LEU A 381 20.97 22.26 -7.78
C LEU A 381 21.57 23.67 -7.63
N ARG A 382 21.67 24.45 -8.72
CA ARG A 382 22.12 25.85 -8.66
C ARG A 382 21.17 26.70 -7.82
N LEU A 383 19.86 26.55 -8.02
CA LEU A 383 18.85 27.28 -7.24
C LEU A 383 18.92 26.89 -5.75
N ALA A 384 19.05 25.61 -5.44
CA ALA A 384 19.17 25.13 -4.06
C ALA A 384 20.46 25.61 -3.37
N THR A 385 21.57 25.71 -4.10
CA THR A 385 22.87 26.14 -3.55
C THR A 385 23.08 27.65 -3.53
N SER A 386 22.30 28.41 -4.31
CA SER A 386 22.32 29.88 -4.32
C SER A 386 21.55 30.47 -3.14
N ASP A 387 20.58 29.73 -2.60
CA ASP A 387 19.87 30.11 -1.38
C ASP A 387 20.79 29.92 -0.16
N ALA A 388 21.11 31.03 0.51
CA ALA A 388 22.03 31.03 1.65
C ALA A 388 21.48 30.25 2.85
N SER A 389 20.17 30.31 3.10
CA SER A 389 19.52 29.63 4.22
C SER A 389 19.53 28.11 4.03
N LEU A 390 19.09 27.66 2.85
CA LEU A 390 19.15 26.26 2.45
C LEU A 390 20.58 25.70 2.51
N LYS A 391 21.53 26.47 1.98
CA LYS A 391 22.94 26.09 1.97
C LYS A 391 23.50 25.97 3.38
N GLU A 392 23.24 26.93 4.25
CA GLU A 392 23.72 26.89 5.63
C GLU A 392 23.15 25.69 6.39
N GLU A 393 21.85 25.41 6.23
CA GLU A 393 21.20 24.28 6.87
C GLU A 393 21.81 22.94 6.44
N VAL A 394 21.97 22.70 5.15
CA VAL A 394 22.60 21.48 4.62
C VAL A 394 24.05 21.37 5.09
N LEU A 395 24.83 22.45 5.00
CA LEU A 395 26.22 22.45 5.44
C LEU A 395 26.35 22.22 6.96
N SER A 396 25.38 22.66 7.77
CA SER A 396 25.40 22.42 9.22
C SER A 396 25.30 20.92 9.56
N GLY A 397 24.58 20.15 8.74
CA GLY A 397 24.42 18.71 8.87
C GLY A 397 25.55 17.88 8.23
N LEU A 398 26.49 18.49 7.51
CA LEU A 398 27.66 17.81 6.94
C LEU A 398 28.87 17.84 7.86
N ASN A 399 29.65 16.76 7.88
CA ASN A 399 30.95 16.74 8.55
C ASN A 399 32.05 17.39 7.70
N SER A 400 33.29 17.44 8.20
CA SER A 400 34.42 18.06 7.49
C SER A 400 34.67 17.46 6.10
N LYS A 401 34.53 16.13 5.95
CA LYS A 401 34.65 15.43 4.66
C LYS A 401 33.53 15.86 3.69
N GLY A 402 32.28 15.93 4.17
CA GLY A 402 31.14 16.38 3.36
C GLY A 402 31.28 17.82 2.89
N LYS A 403 31.67 18.72 3.79
CA LYS A 403 31.95 20.13 3.46
C LYS A 403 33.07 20.26 2.42
N ALA A 404 34.12 19.45 2.53
CA ALA A 404 35.20 19.44 1.54
C ALA A 404 34.75 18.92 0.17
N LEU A 405 33.93 17.87 0.12
CA LEU A 405 33.35 17.36 -1.12
C LEU A 405 32.44 18.38 -1.79
N PHE A 406 31.57 19.05 -1.02
CA PHE A 406 30.72 20.12 -1.52
C PHE A 406 31.55 21.23 -2.19
N LYS A 407 32.56 21.77 -1.49
CA LYS A 407 33.42 22.82 -2.03
C LYS A 407 34.17 22.39 -3.30
N LYS A 408 34.70 21.15 -3.31
CA LYS A 408 35.53 20.67 -4.41
C LYS A 408 34.73 20.29 -5.65
N GLN A 409 33.56 19.67 -5.48
CA GLN A 409 32.85 19.00 -6.57
C GLN A 409 31.51 19.63 -6.91
N ILE A 410 30.83 20.30 -5.96
CA ILE A 410 29.49 20.82 -6.20
C ILE A 410 29.55 22.34 -6.44
N GLU A 411 30.20 23.07 -5.55
CA GLU A 411 30.33 24.53 -5.65
C GLU A 411 31.15 24.96 -6.87
N SER A 412 32.19 24.18 -7.22
CA SER A 412 33.03 24.44 -8.40
C SER A 412 32.30 24.31 -9.74
N HIS A 413 31.20 23.55 -9.81
CA HIS A 413 30.41 23.32 -11.03
C HIS A 413 29.23 24.29 -11.15
N THR A 414 29.08 25.19 -10.19
CA THR A 414 28.05 26.23 -10.18
C THR A 414 28.71 27.55 -10.57
N PRO A 415 28.73 27.92 -11.87
CA PRO A 415 29.25 29.21 -12.29
C PRO A 415 28.48 30.31 -11.55
N LYS A 416 29.23 31.29 -11.04
CA LYS A 416 28.72 32.46 -10.31
C LYS A 416 27.77 33.29 -11.15
#